data_AF-A0A2E0T0Y6-F1
#
_entry.id   AF-A0A2E0T0Y6-F1
#
_cell.length_a   1.000
_cell.length_b   1.000
_cell.length_c   1.000
_cell.angle_alpha   90.00
_cell.angle_beta   90.00
_cell.angle_gamma   90.00
#
_symmetry.space_group_name_H-M   'P 1'
#
loop_
_entity.id
_entity.type
_entity.pdbx_description
1 polymer ?
#
loop_
_entity_poly.entity_id
_entity_poly.type
_entity_poly.pdbx_seq_one_letter_code
_entity_poly.pdbx_strand_id
1 'polypeptide(L)'
;MSQAQIERRLRTVSKQLRSARDDLAVTEEQLIQLTDEADDARLRALVSETPLAEREHRKASRHADRLRKHRDTVSAKIAALDAEQDELLDRFGAT
;
A
#
# COMPACT_ATOMS: atom_id res chain seq x y z
N MET A 1 1.57 30.69 10.59
CA MET A 1 0.30 30.05 10.97
C MET A 1 0.13 30.18 12.47
N SER A 2 -1.10 30.20 13.00
CA SER A 2 -1.31 30.14 14.45
C SER A 2 -1.09 28.71 14.97
N GLN A 3 -0.76 28.55 16.26
CA GLN A 3 -0.62 27.23 16.89
C GLN A 3 -1.87 26.36 16.70
N ALA A 4 -3.06 26.95 16.82
CA ALA A 4 -4.34 26.25 16.59
C ALA A 4 -4.48 25.72 15.15
N GLN A 5 -3.95 26.44 14.14
CA GLN A 5 -3.93 25.97 12.75
C GLN A 5 -2.96 24.80 12.56
N ILE A 6 -1.78 24.86 13.19
CA ILE A 6 -0.78 23.78 13.15
C ILE A 6 -1.35 22.52 13.81
N GLU A 7 -1.94 22.63 14.99
CA GLU A 7 -2.54 21.49 15.70
C GLU A 7 -3.67 20.84 14.89
N ARG A 8 -4.56 21.65 14.29
CA ARG A 8 -5.63 21.14 13.42
C ARG A 8 -5.06 20.39 12.21
N ARG A 9 -3.97 20.88 11.63
CA ARG A 9 -3.31 20.22 10.50
C ARG A 9 -2.65 18.92 10.94
N LEU A 10 -1.93 18.90 12.07
CA LEU A 10 -1.35 17.69 12.66
C LEU A 10 -2.41 16.60 12.89
N ARG A 11 -3.57 16.95 13.46
CA ARG A 11 -4.69 16.00 13.65
C ARG A 11 -5.17 15.42 12.32
N THR A 12 -5.19 16.24 11.26
CA THR A 12 -5.60 15.81 9.91
C THR A 12 -4.59 14.84 9.31
N VAL A 13 -3.30 15.20 9.35
CA VAL A 13 -2.19 14.36 8.85
C VAL A 13 -2.15 13.03 9.60
N SER A 14 -2.27 13.03 10.93
CA SER A 14 -2.32 11.79 11.74
C SER A 14 -3.48 10.87 11.35
N LYS A 15 -4.66 11.42 11.03
CA LYS A 15 -5.80 10.63 10.57
C LYS A 15 -5.54 10.03 9.19
N GLN A 16 -4.92 10.78 8.29
CA GLN A 16 -4.55 10.32 6.95
C GLN A 16 -3.45 9.25 7.01
N LEU A 17 -2.45 9.41 7.86
CA LEU A 17 -1.39 8.41 8.11
C LEU A 17 -1.98 7.09 8.58
N ARG A 18 -2.88 7.12 9.56
CA ARG A 18 -3.54 5.91 10.06
C ARG A 18 -4.27 5.18 8.93
N SER A 19 -5.12 5.91 8.19
CA SER A 19 -5.87 5.33 7.08
C SER A 19 -4.96 4.77 5.97
N ALA A 20 -3.85 5.44 5.67
CA ALA A 20 -2.91 4.97 4.65
C ALA A 20 -2.12 3.73 5.12
N ARG A 21 -1.75 3.66 6.41
CA ARG A 21 -1.09 2.49 7.00
C ARG A 21 -2.03 1.28 7.05
N ASP A 22 -3.30 1.50 7.37
CA ASP A 22 -4.31 0.43 7.34
C ASP A 22 -4.51 -0.10 5.91
N ASP A 23 -4.60 0.78 4.90
CA ASP A 23 -4.69 0.40 3.47
C ASP A 23 -3.43 -0.35 3.00
N LEU A 24 -2.24 0.09 3.43
CA LEU A 24 -0.98 -0.58 3.12
C LEU A 24 -0.98 -2.00 3.67
N ALA A 25 -1.35 -2.19 4.94
CA ALA A 25 -1.37 -3.50 5.58
C ALA A 25 -2.30 -4.49 4.86
N VAL A 26 -3.51 -4.04 4.50
CA VAL A 26 -4.45 -4.86 3.72
C VAL A 26 -3.89 -5.19 2.33
N THR A 27 -3.27 -4.22 1.67
CA THR A 27 -2.66 -4.43 0.34
C THR A 27 -1.51 -5.43 0.38
N GLU A 28 -0.69 -5.38 1.44
CA GLU A 28 0.41 -6.31 1.66
C GLU A 28 -0.09 -7.73 1.94
N GLU A 29 -1.14 -7.88 2.74
CA GLU A 29 -1.79 -9.18 2.97
C GLU A 29 -2.33 -9.78 1.67
N GLN A 30 -3.01 -8.98 0.85
CA GLN A 30 -3.52 -9.41 -0.45
C GLN A 30 -2.40 -9.82 -1.41
N LEU A 31 -1.25 -9.13 -1.39
CA LEU A 31 -0.08 -9.47 -2.21
C LEU A 31 0.52 -10.82 -1.83
N ILE A 32 0.56 -11.14 -0.54
CA ILE A 32 1.03 -12.44 -0.05
C ILE A 32 0.11 -13.54 -0.58
N GLN A 33 -1.20 -13.43 -0.32
CA GLN A 33 -2.19 -14.41 -0.77
C GLN A 33 -2.14 -14.66 -2.29
N LEU A 34 -2.02 -13.59 -3.07
CA LEU A 34 -2.02 -13.70 -4.52
C LEU A 34 -0.72 -14.29 -5.08
N THR A 35 0.40 -14.15 -4.36
CA THR A 35 1.67 -14.80 -4.72
C THR A 35 1.54 -16.32 -4.51
N ASP A 36 0.98 -16.74 -3.38
CA ASP A 36 0.72 -18.14 -3.08
C ASP A 36 -0.24 -18.77 -4.12
N GLU A 37 -1.32 -18.07 -4.48
CA GLU A 37 -2.24 -18.52 -5.54
C GLU A 37 -1.56 -18.65 -6.92
N ALA A 38 -0.67 -17.71 -7.26
CA ALA A 38 0.03 -17.71 -8.54
C ALA A 38 1.02 -18.88 -8.64
N ASP A 39 1.67 -19.24 -7.54
CA ASP A 39 2.59 -20.38 -7.45
C ASP A 39 1.84 -21.71 -7.56
N ASP A 40 0.69 -21.85 -6.88
CA ASP A 40 -0.19 -23.00 -7.02
C ASP A 40 -0.71 -23.18 -8.46
N ALA A 41 -1.13 -22.09 -9.10
CA ALA A 41 -1.56 -22.10 -10.49
C ALA A 41 -0.41 -22.47 -11.45
N ARG A 42 0.81 -22.00 -11.16
CA ARG A 42 2.02 -22.35 -11.91
C ARG A 42 2.32 -23.84 -11.82
N LEU A 43 2.23 -24.43 -10.63
CA LEU A 43 2.42 -25.87 -10.44
C LEU A 43 1.38 -26.68 -11.23
N ARG A 44 0.10 -26.29 -11.20
CA ARG A 44 -0.95 -26.94 -12.00
C ARG A 44 -0.71 -26.79 -13.51
N ALA A 45 -0.27 -25.62 -13.96
CA ALA A 45 0.04 -25.39 -15.38
C ALA A 45 1.16 -26.33 -15.88
N LEU A 46 2.20 -26.54 -15.06
CA LEU A 46 3.30 -27.46 -15.39
C LEU A 46 2.86 -28.92 -15.41
N VAL A 47 1.93 -29.32 -14.53
CA VAL A 47 1.46 -30.71 -14.44
C VAL A 47 0.42 -31.04 -15.50
N SER A 48 -0.43 -30.08 -15.87
CA SER A 48 -1.61 -30.34 -16.71
C SER A 48 -1.49 -29.83 -18.15
N GLU A 49 -0.50 -29.00 -18.48
CA GLU A 49 -0.30 -28.37 -19.82
C GLU A 49 -1.58 -27.72 -20.40
N THR A 50 -2.53 -27.30 -19.54
CA THR A 50 -3.82 -26.81 -20.04
C THR A 50 -3.79 -25.30 -20.31
N PRO A 51 -4.41 -24.83 -21.41
CA PRO A 51 -4.60 -23.40 -21.69
C PRO A 51 -5.35 -22.63 -20.58
N LEU A 52 -6.17 -23.34 -19.78
CA LEU A 52 -6.91 -22.75 -18.66
C LEU A 52 -5.96 -22.31 -17.54
N ALA A 53 -5.01 -23.17 -17.16
CA ALA A 53 -4.06 -22.87 -16.09
C ALA A 53 -3.13 -21.70 -16.46
N GLU A 54 -2.72 -21.60 -17.73
CA GLU A 54 -1.93 -20.46 -18.22
C GLU A 54 -2.72 -19.13 -18.13
N ARG A 55 -4.02 -19.16 -18.46
CA ARG A 55 -4.88 -17.97 -18.37
C ARG A 55 -5.05 -17.51 -16.92
N GLU A 56 -5.21 -18.45 -15.99
CA GLU A 56 -5.32 -18.18 -14.55
C GLU A 56 -4.02 -17.57 -14.00
N HIS A 57 -2.87 -18.15 -14.34
CA HIS A 57 -1.57 -17.58 -13.97
C HIS A 57 -1.41 -16.14 -14.48
N ARG A 58 -1.67 -15.87 -15.77
CA ARG A 58 -1.60 -14.50 -16.32
C ARG A 58 -2.56 -13.52 -15.64
N LYS A 59 -3.73 -13.99 -15.18
CA LYS A 59 -4.69 -13.16 -14.44
C LYS A 59 -4.16 -12.82 -13.05
N ALA A 60 -3.65 -13.80 -12.33
CA ALA A 60 -3.04 -13.61 -11.01
C ALA A 60 -1.84 -12.65 -11.09
N SER A 61 -0.92 -12.83 -12.06
CA SER A 61 0.23 -11.94 -12.26
C SER A 61 -0.18 -10.49 -12.50
N ARG A 62 -1.16 -10.24 -13.39
CA ARG A 62 -1.65 -8.87 -13.64
C ARG A 62 -2.32 -8.25 -12.42
N HIS A 63 -2.96 -9.04 -11.58
CA HIS A 63 -3.57 -8.55 -10.35
C HIS A 63 -2.48 -8.19 -9.33
N ALA A 64 -1.43 -9.00 -9.20
CA ALA A 64 -0.29 -8.75 -8.33
C ALA A 64 0.43 -7.46 -8.74
N ASP A 65 0.63 -7.23 -10.04
CA ASP A 65 1.28 -6.02 -10.53
C ASP A 65 0.48 -4.75 -10.21
N ARG A 66 -0.86 -4.82 -10.23
CA ARG A 66 -1.70 -3.68 -9.82
C ARG A 66 -1.60 -3.41 -8.32
N LEU A 67 -1.64 -4.45 -7.50
CA LEU A 67 -1.49 -4.33 -6.06
C LEU A 67 -0.10 -3.81 -5.66
N ARG A 68 0.97 -4.24 -6.34
CA ARG A 68 2.33 -3.70 -6.13
C ARG A 68 2.39 -2.20 -6.41
N LYS A 69 1.82 -1.75 -7.53
CA LYS A 69 1.76 -0.32 -7.87
C LYS A 69 0.95 0.48 -6.84
N HIS A 70 -0.15 -0.08 -6.35
CA HIS A 70 -0.96 0.53 -5.29
C HIS A 70 -0.16 0.63 -3.98
N ARG A 71 0.47 -0.47 -3.54
CA ARG A 71 1.37 -0.51 -2.37
C ARG A 71 2.44 0.57 -2.46
N ASP A 72 3.11 0.69 -3.60
CA ASP A 72 4.17 1.68 -3.81
C ASP A 72 3.62 3.12 -3.73
N THR A 73 2.43 3.35 -4.29
CA THR A 73 1.74 4.65 -4.22
C THR A 73 1.35 5.02 -2.79
N VAL A 74 0.79 4.08 -2.03
CA VAL A 74 0.40 4.26 -0.63
C VAL A 74 1.65 4.48 0.24
N SER A 75 2.72 3.73 0.00
CA SER A 75 4.00 3.90 0.70
C SER A 75 4.59 5.29 0.48
N ALA A 76 4.60 5.78 -0.77
CA ALA A 76 5.05 7.13 -1.08
C ALA A 76 4.18 8.21 -0.41
N LYS A 77 2.86 7.99 -0.34
CA LYS A 77 1.94 8.88 0.37
C LYS A 77 2.21 8.91 1.88
N ILE A 78 2.50 7.77 2.50
CA ILE A 78 2.88 7.70 3.93
C ILE A 78 4.14 8.51 4.17
N ALA A 79 5.18 8.30 3.34
CA ALA A 79 6.44 9.04 3.47
C ALA A 79 6.25 10.57 3.34
N ALA A 80 5.39 11.02 2.41
CA ALA A 80 5.07 12.43 2.26
C ALA A 80 4.31 13.01 3.47
N LEU A 81 3.39 12.23 4.04
CA LEU A 81 2.61 12.64 5.22
C LEU A 81 3.48 12.66 6.50
N ASP A 82 4.40 11.72 6.65
CA ASP A 82 5.37 11.72 7.76
C ASP A 82 6.28 12.95 7.67
N ALA A 83 6.80 13.28 6.48
CA ALA A 83 7.58 14.51 6.28
C ALA A 83 6.77 15.79 6.57
N GLU A 84 5.49 15.84 6.17
CA GLU A 84 4.60 16.96 6.50
C GLU A 84 4.36 17.06 8.02
N GLN A 85 4.19 15.92 8.70
CA GLN A 85 4.03 15.88 10.15
C GLN A 85 5.28 16.42 10.86
N ASP A 86 6.47 16.01 10.46
CA ASP A 86 7.74 16.47 11.02
C ASP A 86 7.89 18.00 10.86
N GLU A 87 7.63 18.54 9.66
CA GLU A 87 7.67 20.00 9.42
C GLU A 87 6.65 20.76 10.30
N LEU A 88 5.48 20.19 10.53
CA LEU A 88 4.47 20.79 11.41
C LEU A 88 4.89 20.73 12.88
N LEU A 89 5.52 19.64 13.33
CA LEU A 89 6.02 19.48 14.69
C LEU A 89 7.18 20.42 14.98
N ASP A 90 8.12 20.57 14.04
CA ASP A 90 9.23 21.52 14.16
C ASP A 90 8.72 22.96 14.32
N ARG A 91 7.73 23.35 13.49
CA ARG A 91 7.10 24.67 13.60
C ARG A 91 6.31 24.86 14.90
N PHE A 92 5.71 23.80 15.43
CA PHE A 92 4.99 23.86 16.71
C PHE A 92 5.95 24.00 17.88
N GLY A 93 7.10 23.32 17.85
CA GLY A 93 8.13 23.42 18.89
C GLY A 93 8.97 24.70 18.84
N ALA A 94 9.05 25.35 17.68
CA ALA A 94 9.76 26.62 17.50
C ALA A 94 8.94 27.87 17.88
N THR A 95 7.67 27.72 18.24
CA THR A 95 6.79 28.80 18.74
C THR A 95 6.64 28.77 20.26
#